data_AF-D7GNL4-F1
#
_entry.id   AF-D7GNL4-F1
#
_cell.length_a   1.000
_cell.length_b   1.000
_cell.length_c   1.000
_cell.angle_alpha   90.00
_cell.angle_beta   90.00
_cell.angle_gamma   90.00
#
_symmetry.space_group_name_H-M   'P 1'
#
loop_
_entity.id
_entity.type
_entity.pdbx_description
1 polymer ?
#
loop_
_entity_poly.entity_id
_entity_poly.type
_entity_poly.pdbx_seq_one_letter_code
_entity_poly.pdbx_strand_id
1 'polypeptide(L)'
;VEESYSGNYIVVFDPLDGSSNIDAAVSTGSIFGIYSPNDECLADIGDDSTPDQTEQRCIVNVCQPGNNLLVAGYCMYSSSVIFVLTIGKGVFSFSLDPMYGEFVLTQENIQIPKAGKIYSFNEGNYQLWDDNLKK
;
A
#
# COMPACT_ATOMS: atom_id res chain seq x y z
N VAL A 1 10.59 -13.60 -27.49
CA VAL A 1 10.44 -12.14 -27.36
C VAL A 1 11.11 -11.81 -26.05
N GLU A 2 12.34 -11.31 -26.09
CA GLU A 2 13.01 -10.83 -24.88
C GLU A 2 12.23 -9.61 -24.40
N GLU A 3 11.56 -9.72 -23.25
CA GLU A 3 10.97 -8.57 -22.56
C GLU A 3 12.10 -7.76 -21.96
N SER A 4 12.62 -6.80 -22.73
CA SER A 4 13.47 -5.75 -22.18
C SER A 4 12.63 -4.90 -21.23
N TYR A 5 12.84 -5.04 -19.92
CA TYR A 5 12.21 -4.17 -18.93
C TYR A 5 12.59 -2.70 -19.18
N SER A 6 11.59 -1.81 -19.19
CA SER A 6 11.81 -0.39 -19.49
C SER A 6 12.40 0.42 -18.34
N GLY A 7 12.34 -0.09 -17.11
CA GLY A 7 12.82 0.62 -15.90
C GLY A 7 12.04 1.89 -15.56
N ASN A 8 10.90 2.15 -16.19
CA ASN A 8 10.14 3.40 -16.05
C ASN A 8 9.36 3.54 -14.74
N TYR A 9 9.20 2.46 -13.97
CA TYR A 9 8.41 2.46 -12.75
C TYR A 9 9.02 1.55 -11.70
N ILE A 10 8.90 1.95 -10.43
CA ILE A 10 9.21 1.11 -9.27
C ILE A 10 7.92 0.83 -8.52
N VAL A 11 7.65 -0.45 -8.24
CA VAL A 11 6.51 -0.87 -7.41
C VAL A 11 7.05 -1.31 -6.06
N VAL A 12 6.60 -0.65 -5.00
CA VAL A 12 6.80 -1.11 -3.62
C VAL A 12 5.52 -1.81 -3.19
N PHE A 13 5.64 -3.08 -2.81
CA PHE A 13 4.51 -3.95 -2.48
C PHE A 13 4.69 -4.55 -1.09
N ASP A 14 3.77 -4.25 -0.19
CA ASP A 14 3.62 -4.94 1.08
C ASP A 14 2.58 -6.07 0.90
N PRO A 15 3.00 -7.34 0.91
CA PRO A 15 2.11 -8.44 0.60
C PRO A 15 0.99 -8.61 1.62
N LEU A 16 1.26 -8.36 2.90
CA LEU A 16 0.29 -8.50 4.00
C LEU A 16 0.61 -7.50 5.10
N ASP A 17 -0.33 -6.60 5.38
CA ASP A 17 -0.25 -5.50 6.35
C ASP A 17 -0.01 -5.91 7.81
N GLY A 18 -0.18 -7.19 8.15
CA GLY A 18 0.13 -7.70 9.47
C GLY A 18 0.15 -9.22 9.51
N SER A 19 1.34 -9.80 9.70
CA SER A 19 1.50 -11.24 9.85
C SER A 19 0.74 -11.79 11.06
N SER A 20 0.66 -11.04 12.17
CA SER A 20 -0.09 -11.44 13.37
C SER A 20 -1.61 -11.43 13.18
N ASN A 21 -2.13 -10.70 12.18
CA ASN A 21 -3.57 -10.64 11.93
C ASN A 21 -4.09 -11.95 11.32
N ILE A 22 -3.22 -12.69 10.60
CA ILE A 22 -3.59 -13.98 10.03
C ILE A 22 -3.85 -15.03 11.13
N ASP A 23 -3.01 -15.04 12.17
CA ASP A 23 -3.12 -15.98 13.30
C ASP A 23 -4.33 -15.68 14.19
N ALA A 24 -4.78 -14.42 14.20
CA ALA A 24 -5.98 -13.97 14.91
C ALA A 24 -7.26 -14.02 14.05
N ALA A 25 -7.18 -14.51 12.81
CA ALA A 25 -8.28 -14.60 11.85
C ALA A 25 -9.04 -13.28 11.64
N VAL A 26 -8.32 -12.16 11.72
CA VAL A 26 -8.86 -10.81 11.45
C VAL A 26 -8.63 -10.41 10.00
N SER A 27 -9.29 -9.34 9.56
CA SER A 27 -9.05 -8.78 8.22
C SER A 27 -7.59 -8.37 8.05
N THR A 28 -7.04 -8.65 6.87
CA THR A 28 -5.70 -8.25 6.42
C THR A 28 -5.79 -7.65 5.03
N GLY A 29 -4.70 -7.13 4.49
CA GLY A 29 -4.66 -6.59 3.14
C GLY A 29 -3.26 -6.45 2.59
N SER A 30 -3.17 -6.28 1.27
CA SER A 30 -1.92 -5.90 0.60
C SER A 30 -1.92 -4.40 0.34
N ILE A 31 -0.76 -3.75 0.44
CA ILE A 31 -0.59 -2.31 0.20
C ILE A 31 0.46 -2.12 -0.89
N PHE A 32 0.26 -1.16 -1.79
CA PHE A 32 1.24 -0.89 -2.83
C PHE A 32 1.33 0.59 -3.20
N GLY A 33 2.50 0.96 -3.71
CA GLY A 33 2.77 2.26 -4.32
C GLY A 33 3.60 2.10 -5.59
N ILE A 34 3.28 2.89 -6.61
CA ILE A 34 4.00 2.94 -7.90
C ILE A 34 4.64 4.30 -8.03
N TYR A 35 5.96 4.30 -8.20
CA TYR A 35 6.80 5.48 -8.29
C TYR A 35 7.39 5.63 -9.68
N SER A 36 7.60 6.88 -10.11
CA SER A 36 8.50 7.17 -11.24
C SER A 36 9.93 7.24 -10.71
N PRO A 37 10.85 6.37 -11.15
CA PRO A 37 12.23 6.44 -10.74
C PRO A 37 12.92 7.68 -11.31
N ASN A 38 13.96 8.10 -10.61
CA ASN A 38 14.90 9.10 -11.10
C ASN A 38 16.15 8.35 -11.60
N ASP A 39 16.91 8.94 -12.53
CA ASP A 39 18.04 8.30 -13.26
C ASP A 39 19.18 7.74 -12.39
N GLU A 40 19.16 7.96 -11.07
CA GLU A 40 20.24 7.61 -10.15
C GLU A 40 20.20 6.16 -9.66
N CYS A 41 19.20 5.38 -10.05
CA CYS A 41 18.96 4.07 -9.44
C CYS A 41 18.23 3.07 -10.37
N LEU A 42 19.04 2.40 -11.18
CA LEU A 42 18.66 1.15 -11.85
C LEU A 42 19.24 0.02 -11.01
N ALA A 43 18.53 -0.41 -9.98
CA ALA A 43 18.88 -1.65 -9.29
C ALA A 43 18.63 -2.80 -10.29
N ASP A 44 19.69 -3.49 -10.70
CA ASP A 44 19.58 -4.71 -11.49
C ASP A 44 19.18 -5.83 -10.53
N ILE A 45 17.90 -5.85 -10.15
CA ILE A 45 17.35 -6.80 -9.20
C ILE A 45 17.29 -8.16 -9.92
N GLY A 46 18.37 -8.93 -9.82
CA GLY A 46 18.40 -10.32 -10.24
C GLY A 46 17.30 -11.12 -9.54
N ASP A 47 16.79 -12.15 -10.22
CA ASP A 47 15.55 -12.88 -9.91
C ASP A 47 15.52 -13.60 -8.53
N ASP A 48 16.62 -13.60 -7.75
CA ASP A 48 16.71 -14.46 -6.55
C ASP A 48 17.67 -13.98 -5.44
N SER A 49 18.07 -12.71 -5.41
CA SER A 49 18.91 -12.17 -4.32
C SER A 49 18.14 -11.20 -3.45
N THR A 50 18.15 -11.44 -2.13
CA THR A 50 17.75 -10.42 -1.14
C THR A 50 18.51 -9.13 -1.41
N PRO A 51 17.83 -7.97 -1.51
CA PRO A 51 18.50 -6.75 -1.90
C PRO A 51 19.66 -6.42 -0.97
N ASP A 52 20.82 -6.09 -1.54
CA ASP A 52 21.97 -5.69 -0.73
C ASP A 52 21.69 -4.33 -0.04
N GLN A 53 22.57 -3.90 0.88
CA GLN A 53 22.39 -2.62 1.58
C GLN A 53 22.42 -1.41 0.63
N THR A 54 23.07 -1.54 -0.52
CA THR A 54 23.19 -0.51 -1.56
C THR A 54 21.88 -0.36 -2.33
N GLU A 55 21.26 -1.48 -2.71
CA GLU A 55 19.97 -1.58 -3.39
C GLU A 55 18.82 -1.12 -2.49
N GLN A 56 18.84 -1.48 -1.20
CA GLN A 56 17.86 -0.96 -0.24
C GLN A 56 17.96 0.57 -0.11
N ARG A 57 19.17 1.11 -0.01
CA ARG A 57 19.40 2.55 0.06
C ARG A 57 18.96 3.26 -1.22
N CYS A 58 19.19 2.62 -2.36
CA CYS A 58 18.75 3.05 -3.67
C CYS A 58 17.21 3.15 -3.75
N ILE A 59 16.50 2.10 -3.34
CA ILE A 59 15.02 2.08 -3.28
C ILE A 59 14.49 3.22 -2.40
N VAL A 60 15.08 3.44 -1.22
CA VAL A 60 14.68 4.52 -0.31
C VAL A 60 14.91 5.91 -0.93
N ASN A 61 16.02 6.09 -1.65
CA ASN A 61 16.32 7.37 -2.29
C ASN A 61 15.39 7.68 -3.46
N VAL A 62 14.97 6.65 -4.20
CA VAL A 62 14.08 6.79 -5.35
C VAL A 62 12.62 6.89 -4.94
N CYS A 63 12.16 6.12 -3.98
CA CYS A 63 10.75 6.13 -3.56
C CYS A 63 10.49 7.35 -2.66
N GLN A 64 10.27 8.52 -3.28
CA GLN A 64 10.00 9.78 -2.60
C GLN A 64 8.49 10.03 -2.54
N PRO A 65 7.79 9.61 -1.47
CA PRO A 65 6.32 9.62 -1.42
C PRO A 65 5.68 11.00 -1.61
N GLY A 66 6.42 12.08 -1.32
CA GLY A 66 5.95 13.45 -1.52
C GLY A 66 6.14 14.02 -2.94
N ASN A 67 6.84 13.32 -3.83
CA ASN A 67 7.26 13.90 -5.12
C ASN A 67 6.92 13.00 -6.32
N ASN A 68 7.27 11.71 -6.27
CA ASN A 68 7.19 10.83 -7.44
C ASN A 68 6.30 9.59 -7.26
N LEU A 69 5.43 9.58 -6.23
CA LEU A 69 4.35 8.60 -6.09
C LEU A 69 3.24 8.90 -7.11
N LEU A 70 3.06 8.02 -8.09
CA LEU A 70 2.08 8.18 -9.17
C LEU A 70 0.74 7.53 -8.83
N VAL A 71 0.81 6.34 -8.23
CA VAL A 71 -0.34 5.49 -7.95
C VAL A 71 -0.15 4.86 -6.58
N ALA A 72 -1.22 4.79 -5.81
CA ALA A 72 -1.23 4.04 -4.56
C ALA A 72 -2.56 3.33 -4.37
N GLY A 73 -2.53 2.24 -3.62
CA GLY A 73 -3.74 1.50 -3.32
C GLY A 73 -3.52 0.41 -2.28
N TYR A 74 -4.62 -0.22 -1.92
CA TYR A 74 -4.61 -1.42 -1.09
C TYR A 74 -5.71 -2.37 -1.53
N CYS A 75 -5.51 -3.66 -1.27
CA CYS A 75 -6.53 -4.70 -1.41
C CYS A 75 -6.84 -5.25 -0.02
N MET A 76 -8.06 -5.04 0.46
CA MET A 76 -8.52 -5.55 1.75
C MET A 76 -9.15 -6.93 1.57
N TYR A 77 -8.69 -7.90 2.37
CA TYR A 77 -9.24 -9.25 2.46
C TYR A 77 -10.00 -9.39 3.78
N SER A 78 -11.33 -9.29 3.70
CA SER A 78 -12.24 -9.40 4.84
C SER A 78 -13.47 -10.22 4.43
N SER A 79 -14.62 -9.96 5.06
CA SER A 79 -15.92 -10.48 4.62
C SER A 79 -16.25 -10.20 3.15
N SER A 80 -15.58 -9.22 2.54
CA SER A 80 -15.54 -8.96 1.11
C SER A 80 -14.13 -8.57 0.70
N VAL A 81 -13.77 -8.77 -0.57
CA VAL A 81 -12.49 -8.31 -1.12
C VAL A 81 -12.71 -6.96 -1.79
N ILE A 82 -12.00 -5.94 -1.30
CA ILE A 82 -12.15 -4.56 -1.75
C ILE A 82 -10.80 -4.06 -2.23
N PHE A 83 -10.73 -3.63 -3.48
CA PHE A 83 -9.56 -3.01 -4.08
C PHE A 83 -9.78 -1.50 -4.16
N VAL A 84 -8.96 -0.74 -3.44
CA VAL A 84 -9.01 0.73 -3.42
C VAL A 84 -7.77 1.28 -4.10
N LEU A 85 -7.98 2.22 -5.03
CA LEU A 85 -6.94 2.76 -5.90
C LEU A 85 -7.08 4.28 -6.07
N THR A 86 -5.93 4.97 -6.14
CA THR A 86 -5.84 6.33 -6.66
C THR A 86 -4.68 6.46 -7.64
N ILE A 87 -4.90 7.24 -8.69
CA ILE A 87 -3.88 7.64 -9.70
C ILE A 87 -3.60 9.16 -9.62
N GLY A 88 -3.84 9.77 -8.46
CA GLY A 88 -3.72 11.21 -8.24
C GLY A 88 -4.96 12.05 -8.59
N LYS A 89 -6.05 11.42 -9.07
CA LYS A 89 -7.31 12.09 -9.45
C LYS A 89 -8.52 11.43 -8.80
N GLY A 90 -8.65 11.60 -7.48
CA GLY A 90 -9.71 10.97 -6.70
C GLY A 90 -9.38 9.53 -6.29
N VAL A 91 -10.28 8.94 -5.51
CA VAL A 91 -10.13 7.58 -4.95
C VAL A 91 -11.30 6.73 -5.43
N PHE A 92 -11.01 5.52 -5.91
CA PHE A 92 -11.99 4.59 -6.45
C PHE A 92 -11.93 3.28 -5.69
N SER A 93 -13.09 2.68 -5.43
CA SER A 93 -13.23 1.38 -4.77
C SER A 93 -13.90 0.40 -5.71
N PHE A 94 -13.30 -0.78 -5.80
CA PHE A 94 -13.80 -1.91 -6.55
C PHE A 94 -14.04 -3.08 -5.60
N SER A 95 -15.19 -3.73 -5.74
CA SER A 95 -15.50 -4.95 -5.00
C SER A 95 -15.33 -6.15 -5.92
N LEU A 96 -14.66 -7.20 -5.43
CA LEU A 96 -14.54 -8.45 -6.18
C LEU A 96 -15.89 -9.17 -6.21
N ASP A 97 -16.39 -9.46 -7.41
CA ASP A 97 -17.51 -10.39 -7.58
C ASP A 97 -16.95 -11.83 -7.62
N PRO A 98 -17.23 -12.67 -6.61
CA PRO A 98 -16.69 -14.03 -6.55
C PRO A 98 -17.32 -14.97 -7.59
N MET A 99 -18.45 -14.62 -8.20
CA MET A 99 -19.07 -15.44 -9.23
C MET A 99 -18.34 -15.33 -10.58
N TYR A 100 -17.87 -14.12 -10.91
CA TYR A 100 -17.22 -13.85 -12.19
C TYR A 100 -15.70 -13.69 -12.07
N GLY A 101 -15.17 -13.47 -10.86
CA GLY A 101 -13.75 -13.22 -10.61
C GLY A 101 -13.28 -11.84 -11.06
N GLU A 102 -14.18 -10.86 -11.12
CA GLU A 102 -13.90 -9.51 -11.61
C GLU A 102 -14.07 -8.45 -10.52
N PHE A 103 -13.21 -7.42 -10.56
CA PHE A 103 -13.35 -6.24 -9.73
C PHE A 103 -14.34 -5.26 -10.38
N VAL A 104 -15.48 -5.05 -9.72
CA VAL A 104 -16.54 -4.15 -10.19
C VAL A 104 -16.43 -2.84 -9.44
N LEU A 105 -16.47 -1.71 -10.16
CA LEU A 105 -16.48 -0.37 -9.56
C LEU A 105 -17.74 -0.19 -8.71
N THR A 106 -17.57 0.03 -7.41
CA THR A 106 -18.69 0.20 -6.47
C THR A 106 -18.78 1.60 -5.89
N GLN A 107 -17.65 2.32 -5.80
CA GLN A 107 -17.64 3.71 -5.34
C GLN A 107 -16.63 4.55 -6.15
N GLU A 108 -17.11 5.70 -6.62
CA GLU A 108 -16.30 6.70 -7.31
C GLU A 108 -15.98 7.87 -6.39
N ASN A 109 -14.78 8.44 -6.54
CA ASN A 109 -14.32 9.67 -5.88
C ASN A 109 -14.60 9.71 -4.37
N ILE A 110 -14.29 8.63 -3.67
CA ILE A 110 -14.52 8.46 -2.22
C ILE A 110 -13.97 9.67 -1.46
N GLN A 111 -14.77 10.21 -0.53
CA GLN A 111 -14.40 11.30 0.36
C GLN A 111 -14.52 10.86 1.81
N ILE A 112 -13.48 11.09 2.60
CA ILE A 112 -13.53 10.86 4.05
C ILE A 112 -14.42 11.96 4.68
N PRO A 113 -15.36 11.61 5.58
CA PRO A 113 -16.16 12.60 6.29
C PRO A 113 -15.29 13.58 7.08
N LYS A 114 -15.64 14.87 7.09
CA LYS A 114 -14.86 15.91 7.79
C LYS A 114 -14.79 15.73 9.31
N ALA A 115 -15.73 14.98 9.89
CA ALA A 115 -15.77 14.66 11.31
C ALA A 115 -16.40 13.29 11.53
N GLY A 116 -15.94 12.58 12.56
CA GLY A 116 -16.45 11.29 12.99
C GLY A 116 -16.18 11.08 14.48
N LYS A 117 -17.04 10.31 15.15
CA LYS A 117 -16.90 9.98 16.59
C LYS A 117 -16.34 8.56 16.78
N ILE A 118 -15.30 8.23 16.01
CA ILE A 118 -14.64 6.92 16.05
C ILE A 118 -13.13 7.20 16.15
N TYR A 119 -12.46 6.55 17.09
CA TYR A 119 -11.00 6.56 17.21
C TYR A 119 -10.50 5.11 17.22
N SER A 120 -9.28 4.88 16.74
CA SER A 120 -8.69 3.53 16.62
C SER A 120 -7.26 3.55 17.14
N PHE A 121 -7.09 3.20 18.42
CA PHE A 121 -5.79 3.13 19.11
C PHE A 121 -5.71 1.86 19.95
N ASN A 122 -4.50 1.31 20.13
CA ASN A 122 -4.26 0.24 21.11
C ASN A 122 -4.06 0.84 22.51
N GLU A 123 -5.14 1.01 23.26
CA GLU A 123 -5.13 1.55 24.63
C GLU A 123 -4.40 0.65 25.65
N GLY A 124 -4.02 -0.59 25.31
CA GLY A 124 -3.11 -1.37 26.14
C GLY A 124 -1.76 -0.68 26.36
N ASN A 125 -1.38 0.21 25.45
CA ASN A 125 -0.17 1.03 25.55
C ASN A 125 -0.38 2.38 26.25
N TYR A 126 -1.58 2.66 26.78
CA TYR A 126 -1.94 3.97 27.34
C TYR A 126 -0.91 4.51 28.33
N GLN A 127 -0.38 3.66 29.22
CA GLN A 127 0.60 4.09 30.23
C GLN A 127 1.92 4.56 29.62
N LEU A 128 2.28 4.04 28.45
CA LEU A 128 3.51 4.36 27.72
C LEU A 128 3.38 5.62 26.84
N TRP A 129 2.17 6.18 26.71
CA TRP A 129 1.95 7.37 25.90
C TRP A 129 2.44 8.64 26.58
N ASP A 130 2.85 9.61 25.76
CA ASP A 130 3.13 10.97 26.21
C ASP A 130 1.87 11.63 26.83
N ASP A 131 2.08 12.54 27.78
CA ASP A 131 0.99 13.17 28.53
C ASP A 131 -0.01 13.95 27.66
N ASN A 132 0.40 14.40 26.47
CA ASN A 132 -0.48 15.09 25.53
C ASN A 132 -1.47 14.15 24.84
N LEU A 133 -1.11 12.87 24.66
CA LEU A 133 -1.99 11.88 24.01
C LEU A 133 -2.96 11.23 25.01
N LYS A 134 -2.63 11.28 26.31
CA LYS A 134 -3.47 10.79 27.41
C LYS A 134 -4.64 11.73 27.76
N LYS A 135 -4.55 12.99 27.35
CA LYS A 135 -5.53 14.06 27.65
C LYS A 135 -6.47 14.28 26.48
#